data_AF-A0A2D6XIM6-F1
#
_entry.id   AF-A0A2D6XIM6-F1
#
_cell.length_a   1.000
_cell.length_b   1.000
_cell.length_c   1.000
_cell.angle_alpha   90.00
_cell.angle_beta   90.00
_cell.angle_gamma   90.00
#
_symmetry.space_group_name_H-M   'P 1'
#
loop_
_entity.id
_entity.type
_entity.pdbx_description
1 polymer ?
#
loop_
_entity_poly.entity_id
_entity_poly.type
_entity_poly.pdbx_seq_one_letter_code
_entity_poly.pdbx_strand_id
1 'polypeptide(L)'
;MKYIISNSGVVNAIADGQAYTFDKNHHNYNALIRHLKSGNVEHFEAAYDVASSVEHFCDGYVHVKHGTLNWNGIPMPELFSDRIMQMRKEGFEFEPMLNFLNNLNDNPSDKAIVELFDFMQHKHLPITDDGHFLAYKAVKENFKDIYSGSLDNSVGETVSVDRSSVDSNRDRGCSHGLHVGSIDYVTSYGGIDLDNKGGDDDDGGGNQIVICKVNPRDVVSVPQCSQFQKLRCCQYEVAAIFDDVFDKSVEMFGNKTDNVRVVKYNEAWKEDVRVRLERLSAVLSNQTVGA
;
A
#
# COMPACT_ATOMS: atom_id res chain seq x y z
N MET A 1 26.99 -4.67 26.80
CA MET A 1 27.31 -3.66 25.77
C MET A 1 28.08 -2.50 26.38
N LYS A 2 28.99 -1.89 25.63
CA LYS A 2 29.68 -0.64 26.03
C LYS A 2 29.23 0.47 25.11
N TYR A 3 28.96 1.68 25.62
CA TYR A 3 28.53 2.78 24.76
C TYR A 3 28.95 4.14 25.31
N ILE A 4 29.06 5.12 24.41
CA ILE A 4 29.32 6.53 24.70
C ILE A 4 28.27 7.35 23.96
N ILE A 5 27.64 8.29 24.66
CA ILE A 5 26.67 9.23 24.09
C ILE A 5 27.28 10.63 24.23
N SER A 6 27.49 11.32 23.11
CA SER A 6 28.00 12.68 23.11
C SER A 6 26.92 13.70 23.51
N ASN A 7 27.33 14.89 23.92
CA ASN A 7 26.40 15.99 24.18
C ASN A 7 25.62 16.43 22.92
N SER A 8 26.17 16.19 21.72
CA SER A 8 25.46 16.42 20.46
C SER A 8 24.39 15.36 20.18
N GLY A 9 24.39 14.22 20.88
CA GLY A 9 23.45 13.12 20.68
C GLY A 9 23.93 12.05 19.72
N VAL A 10 25.21 12.02 19.39
CA VAL A 10 25.83 10.93 18.63
C VAL A 10 26.18 9.82 19.60
N VAL A 11 25.83 8.59 19.24
CA VAL A 11 26.02 7.39 20.04
C VAL A 11 27.02 6.49 19.35
N ASN A 12 28.04 6.06 20.08
CA ASN A 12 28.95 5.01 19.65
C ASN A 12 28.83 3.84 20.64
N ALA A 13 28.47 2.66 20.14
CA ALA A 13 28.25 1.47 20.94
C ALA A 13 29.08 0.28 20.44
N ILE A 14 29.41 -0.62 21.35
CA ILE A 14 30.02 -1.92 21.08
C ILE A 14 29.08 -2.99 21.64
N ALA A 15 28.56 -3.82 20.73
CA ALA A 15 27.73 -4.98 21.01
C ALA A 15 28.33 -6.19 20.27
N ASP A 16 28.43 -7.32 20.96
CA ASP A 16 29.06 -8.57 20.49
C ASP A 16 30.42 -8.42 19.76
N GLY A 17 31.24 -7.44 20.17
CA GLY A 17 32.54 -7.17 19.54
C GLY A 17 32.49 -6.30 18.29
N GLN A 18 31.29 -5.98 17.79
CA GLN A 18 31.05 -5.08 16.65
C GLN A 18 30.78 -3.64 17.12
N ALA A 19 31.24 -2.66 16.34
CA ALA A 19 31.03 -1.23 16.61
C ALA A 19 29.82 -0.68 15.83
N TYR A 20 29.01 0.14 16.49
CA TYR A 20 27.77 0.74 15.99
C TYR A 20 27.76 2.25 16.27
N THR A 21 27.38 3.07 15.28
CA THR A 21 27.35 4.53 15.39
C THR A 21 26.06 5.10 14.81
N PHE A 22 25.31 5.87 15.62
CA PHE A 22 24.04 6.46 15.21
C PHE A 22 23.80 7.81 15.91
N ASP A 23 22.92 8.65 15.36
CA ASP A 23 22.57 9.96 15.92
C ASP A 23 21.06 10.12 16.14
N LYS A 24 20.67 11.29 16.66
CA LYS A 24 19.26 11.62 16.98
C LYS A 24 18.29 11.53 15.79
N ASN A 25 18.77 11.54 14.55
CA ASN A 25 17.95 11.40 13.34
C ASN A 25 17.66 9.93 12.99
N HIS A 26 18.26 8.98 13.69
CA HIS A 26 17.95 7.56 13.50
C HIS A 26 16.51 7.27 13.92
N HIS A 27 15.70 6.66 13.03
CA HIS A 27 14.27 6.39 13.26
C HIS A 27 14.00 5.66 14.60
N ASN A 28 14.87 4.72 14.96
CA ASN A 28 14.82 3.98 16.22
C ASN A 28 15.64 4.58 17.37
N TYR A 29 16.06 5.84 17.33
CA TYR A 29 17.00 6.41 18.31
C TYR A 29 16.59 6.13 19.77
N ASN A 30 15.33 6.37 20.13
CA ASN A 30 14.84 6.13 21.49
C ASN A 30 14.81 4.65 21.87
N ALA A 31 14.47 3.77 20.92
CA ALA A 31 14.47 2.32 21.12
C ALA A 31 15.90 1.79 21.28
N LEU A 32 16.84 2.27 20.45
CA LEU A 32 18.26 1.94 20.55
C LEU A 32 18.86 2.33 21.89
N ILE A 33 18.61 3.54 22.36
CA ILE A 33 19.03 3.98 23.69
C ILE A 33 18.45 3.10 24.79
N ARG A 34 17.19 2.67 24.66
CA ARG A 34 16.54 1.76 25.62
C ARG A 34 17.22 0.39 25.63
N HIS A 35 17.48 -0.20 24.46
CA HIS A 35 18.13 -1.51 24.34
C HIS A 35 19.57 -1.46 24.85
N LEU A 36 20.33 -0.41 24.54
CA LEU A 36 21.67 -0.16 25.10
C LEU A 36 21.66 -0.14 26.63
N LYS A 37 20.73 0.60 27.24
CA LYS A 37 20.58 0.69 28.71
C LYS A 37 20.18 -0.63 29.35
N SER A 38 19.28 -1.38 28.70
CA SER A 38 18.80 -2.68 29.19
C SER A 38 19.78 -3.83 28.97
N GLY A 39 20.85 -3.63 28.19
CA GLY A 39 21.82 -4.67 27.88
C GLY A 39 21.33 -5.73 26.90
N ASN A 40 20.19 -5.51 26.23
CA ASN A 40 19.58 -6.46 25.31
C ASN A 40 20.20 -6.36 23.90
N VAL A 41 21.24 -7.16 23.65
CA VAL A 41 22.07 -7.12 22.43
C VAL A 41 21.26 -7.47 21.18
N GLU A 42 20.50 -8.56 21.22
CA GLU A 42 19.70 -9.04 20.09
C GLU A 42 18.69 -7.99 19.61
N HIS A 43 17.93 -7.40 20.54
CA HIS A 43 16.99 -6.34 20.21
C HIS A 43 17.67 -5.02 19.85
N PHE A 44 18.87 -4.74 20.38
CA PHE A 44 19.66 -3.57 19.98
C PHE A 44 20.09 -3.69 18.52
N GLU A 45 20.68 -4.83 18.13
CA GLU A 45 21.13 -5.09 16.77
C GLU A 45 19.96 -5.10 15.79
N ALA A 46 18.84 -5.76 16.14
CA ALA A 46 17.63 -5.76 15.32
C ALA A 46 17.02 -4.35 15.13
N ALA A 47 17.09 -3.48 16.16
CA ALA A 47 16.60 -2.11 16.10
C ALA A 47 17.58 -1.16 15.37
N TYR A 48 18.86 -1.48 15.39
CA TYR A 48 19.92 -0.68 14.78
C TYR A 48 20.00 -0.95 13.29
N ASP A 49 19.89 -2.23 12.94
CA ASP A 49 20.00 -2.70 11.58
C ASP A 49 18.70 -2.50 10.78
N VAL A 50 17.82 -1.56 11.16
CA VAL A 50 16.60 -1.33 10.37
C VAL A 50 16.94 -0.81 8.97
N ALA A 51 17.98 0.01 8.82
CA ALA A 51 18.40 0.44 7.48
C ALA A 51 18.99 -0.73 6.68
N SER A 52 20.09 -1.35 7.11
CA SER A 52 20.72 -2.44 6.34
C SER A 52 19.87 -3.71 6.28
N SER A 53 19.00 -3.98 7.26
CA SER A 53 18.02 -5.05 7.16
C SER A 53 16.87 -4.70 6.22
N VAL A 54 16.46 -3.43 6.08
CA VAL A 54 15.52 -3.04 5.01
C VAL A 54 16.22 -3.13 3.65
N GLU A 55 17.48 -2.73 3.54
CA GLU A 55 18.25 -2.87 2.29
C GLU A 55 18.44 -4.36 1.90
N HIS A 56 18.71 -5.22 2.88
CA HIS A 56 18.79 -6.66 2.71
C HIS A 56 17.43 -7.28 2.36
N PHE A 57 16.38 -6.84 3.05
CA PHE A 57 14.99 -7.25 2.79
C PHE A 57 14.56 -6.89 1.37
N CYS A 58 14.97 -5.72 0.90
CA CYS A 58 14.71 -5.25 -0.44
C CYS A 58 15.71 -5.80 -1.48
N ASP A 59 16.51 -6.83 -1.16
CA ASP A 59 17.51 -7.48 -2.04
C ASP A 59 18.38 -6.48 -2.83
N GLY A 60 18.75 -5.37 -2.18
CA GLY A 60 19.54 -4.30 -2.78
C GLY A 60 18.82 -3.41 -3.81
N TYR A 61 17.50 -3.54 -4.00
CA TYR A 61 16.70 -2.64 -4.84
C TYR A 61 16.41 -1.31 -4.15
N VAL A 62 16.29 -1.31 -2.82
CA VAL A 62 16.01 -0.12 -2.00
C VAL A 62 17.17 0.14 -1.07
N HIS A 63 17.55 1.42 -0.97
CA HIS A 63 18.60 1.94 -0.11
C HIS A 63 18.05 3.03 0.81
N VAL A 64 18.58 3.17 2.02
CA VAL A 64 18.21 4.29 2.89
C VAL A 64 19.20 5.43 2.65
N LYS A 65 18.74 6.56 2.09
CA LYS A 65 19.56 7.78 1.93
C LYS A 65 18.92 8.93 2.68
N HIS A 66 19.68 9.53 3.61
CA HIS A 66 19.23 10.66 4.43
C HIS A 66 17.90 10.43 5.20
N GLY A 67 17.64 9.18 5.61
CA GLY A 67 16.40 8.81 6.30
C GLY A 67 15.19 8.58 5.38
N THR A 68 15.36 8.72 4.07
CA THR A 68 14.32 8.42 3.07
C THR A 68 14.68 7.12 2.33
N LEU A 69 13.70 6.23 2.16
CA LEU A 69 13.89 5.05 1.32
C LEU A 69 14.07 5.48 -0.13
N ASN A 70 15.05 4.91 -0.81
CA ASN A 70 15.41 5.21 -2.17
C ASN A 70 15.42 3.94 -2.99
N TRP A 71 14.54 3.81 -3.96
CA TRP A 71 14.52 2.68 -4.88
C TRP A 71 15.32 3.02 -6.13
N ASN A 72 16.43 2.32 -6.40
CA ASN A 72 17.30 2.59 -7.56
C ASN A 72 17.68 4.07 -7.78
N GLY A 73 17.90 4.83 -6.70
CA GLY A 73 18.23 6.26 -6.76
C GLY A 73 17.03 7.21 -6.71
N ILE A 74 15.83 6.67 -6.53
CA ILE A 74 14.57 7.42 -6.54
C ILE A 74 13.99 7.46 -5.12
N PRO A 75 13.80 8.65 -4.52
CA PRO A 75 13.22 8.76 -3.18
C PRO A 75 11.76 8.29 -3.20
N MET A 76 11.42 7.34 -2.31
CA MET A 76 10.08 6.81 -2.13
C MET A 76 9.30 7.65 -1.10
N PRO A 77 7.99 7.87 -1.31
CA PRO A 77 7.11 8.46 -0.31
C PRO A 77 7.12 7.72 1.03
N GLU A 78 6.90 8.44 2.13
CA GLU A 78 6.96 7.90 3.51
C GLU A 78 6.04 6.69 3.73
N LEU A 79 4.83 6.70 3.14
CA LEU A 79 3.86 5.60 3.24
C LEU A 79 4.42 4.23 2.81
N PHE A 80 5.35 4.21 1.85
CA PHE A 80 5.98 2.97 1.41
C PHE A 80 6.94 2.43 2.45
N SER A 81 7.57 3.31 3.23
CA SER A 81 8.45 2.93 4.33
C SER A 81 7.67 2.17 5.40
N ASP A 82 6.52 2.70 5.81
CA ASP A 82 5.65 2.04 6.80
C ASP A 82 5.17 0.68 6.30
N ARG A 83 4.78 0.59 5.02
CA ARG A 83 4.32 -0.66 4.42
C ARG A 83 5.42 -1.72 4.34
N ILE A 84 6.63 -1.34 3.89
CA ILE A 84 7.79 -2.25 3.82
C ILE A 84 8.15 -2.78 5.21
N MET A 85 8.11 -1.91 6.21
CA MET A 85 8.36 -2.27 7.60
C MET A 85 7.30 -3.25 8.14
N GLN A 86 6.03 -3.06 7.76
CA GLN A 86 4.95 -3.99 8.10
C GLN A 86 5.13 -5.35 7.42
N MET A 87 5.43 -5.39 6.12
CA MET A 87 5.69 -6.62 5.37
C MET A 87 6.81 -7.44 6.00
N ARG A 88 7.93 -6.79 6.34
CA ARG A 88 9.06 -7.41 7.04
C ARG A 88 8.65 -7.96 8.40
N LYS A 89 7.87 -7.22 9.18
CA LYS A 89 7.38 -7.67 10.51
C LYS A 89 6.49 -8.91 10.39
N GLU A 90 5.73 -9.01 9.31
CA GLU A 90 4.84 -10.14 9.02
C GLU A 90 5.57 -11.33 8.36
N GLY A 91 6.86 -11.15 7.98
CA GLY A 91 7.68 -12.20 7.38
C GLY A 91 7.42 -12.41 5.88
N PHE A 92 6.81 -11.44 5.20
CA PHE A 92 6.66 -11.45 3.74
C PHE A 92 7.90 -10.90 3.06
N GLU A 93 8.21 -11.38 1.85
CA GLU A 93 9.28 -10.87 0.98
C GLU A 93 8.93 -9.51 0.33
N PHE A 94 9.92 -8.82 -0.27
CA PHE A 94 9.74 -7.46 -0.83
C PHE A 94 9.10 -7.43 -2.23
N GLU A 95 9.12 -8.53 -2.96
CA GLU A 95 8.67 -8.65 -4.36
C GLU A 95 7.24 -8.14 -4.62
N PRO A 96 6.23 -8.38 -3.77
CA PRO A 96 4.88 -7.83 -3.96
C PRO A 96 4.88 -6.31 -4.07
N MET A 97 5.71 -5.64 -3.25
CA MET A 97 5.86 -4.18 -3.28
C MET A 97 6.55 -3.71 -4.56
N LEU A 98 7.60 -4.43 -5.00
CA LEU A 98 8.28 -4.12 -6.24
C LEU A 98 7.33 -4.21 -7.45
N ASN A 99 6.50 -5.25 -7.49
CA ASN A 99 5.48 -5.43 -8.52
C ASN A 99 4.43 -4.31 -8.46
N PHE A 100 4.03 -3.88 -7.26
CA PHE A 100 3.12 -2.76 -7.09
C PHE A 100 3.68 -1.46 -7.68
N LEU A 101 4.96 -1.16 -7.42
CA LEU A 101 5.63 0.02 -7.97
C LEU A 101 5.74 -0.04 -9.51
N ASN A 102 5.98 -1.23 -10.08
CA ASN A 102 5.97 -1.41 -11.54
C ASN A 102 4.59 -1.10 -12.12
N ASN A 103 3.55 -1.69 -11.56
CA ASN A 103 2.17 -1.47 -11.98
C ASN A 103 1.77 0.00 -11.83
N LEU A 104 2.22 0.66 -10.76
CA LEU A 104 1.96 2.07 -10.52
C LEU A 104 2.59 2.95 -11.60
N ASN A 105 3.83 2.63 -12.04
CA ASN A 105 4.49 3.36 -13.11
C ASN A 105 3.77 3.22 -14.46
N ASP A 106 3.05 2.13 -14.69
CA ASP A 106 2.28 1.94 -15.92
C ASP A 106 0.95 2.72 -15.95
N ASN A 107 0.55 3.37 -14.83
CA ASN A 107 -0.61 4.24 -14.84
C ASN A 107 -0.35 5.45 -15.73
N PRO A 108 -1.21 5.82 -16.70
CA PRO A 108 -0.98 6.98 -17.56
C PRO A 108 -1.23 8.34 -16.87
N SER A 109 -1.73 8.38 -15.63
CA SER A 109 -2.12 9.62 -14.94
C SER A 109 -1.34 9.85 -13.65
N ASP A 110 -0.44 10.84 -13.66
CA ASP A 110 0.29 11.26 -12.45
C ASP A 110 -0.67 11.69 -11.33
N LYS A 111 -1.77 12.35 -11.70
CA LYS A 111 -2.80 12.76 -10.75
C LYS A 111 -3.43 11.55 -10.07
N ALA A 112 -3.75 10.50 -10.82
CA ALA A 112 -4.33 9.27 -10.27
C ALA A 112 -3.34 8.55 -9.34
N ILE A 113 -2.04 8.61 -9.63
CA ILE A 113 -1.00 8.05 -8.76
C ILE A 113 -0.95 8.80 -7.42
N VAL A 114 -0.91 10.14 -7.43
CA VAL A 114 -0.96 10.94 -6.19
C VAL A 114 -2.21 10.60 -5.39
N GLU A 115 -3.35 10.58 -6.07
CA GLU A 115 -4.65 10.30 -5.44
C GLU A 115 -4.73 8.89 -4.85
N LEU A 116 -4.11 7.89 -5.49
CA LEU A 116 -4.02 6.54 -4.96
C LEU A 116 -3.27 6.51 -3.62
N PHE A 117 -2.28 7.37 -3.41
CA PHE A 117 -1.60 7.47 -2.11
C PHE A 117 -2.55 7.89 -1.00
N ASP A 118 -3.47 8.82 -1.26
CA ASP A 118 -4.52 9.20 -0.29
C ASP A 118 -5.41 7.99 0.04
N PHE A 119 -5.80 7.20 -0.97
CA PHE A 119 -6.59 5.98 -0.77
C PHE A 119 -5.84 4.92 0.08
N MET A 120 -4.55 4.73 -0.20
CA MET A 120 -3.71 3.73 0.47
C MET A 120 -3.35 4.08 1.92
N GLN A 121 -3.59 5.32 2.37
CA GLN A 121 -3.49 5.72 3.77
C GLN A 121 -4.58 5.09 4.64
N HIS A 122 -5.71 4.69 4.03
CA HIS A 122 -6.76 3.96 4.72
C HIS A 122 -6.32 2.51 4.94
N LYS A 123 -6.44 2.05 6.19
CA LYS A 123 -5.89 0.76 6.63
C LYS A 123 -6.48 -0.42 5.83
N HIS A 124 -5.73 -1.54 5.82
CA HIS A 124 -6.19 -2.88 5.42
C HIS A 124 -6.48 -3.10 3.93
N LEU A 125 -5.63 -2.57 3.05
CA LEU A 125 -5.58 -2.94 1.64
C LEU A 125 -4.29 -3.74 1.38
N PRO A 126 -4.32 -5.08 1.48
CA PRO A 126 -3.16 -5.91 1.18
C PRO A 126 -2.67 -5.69 -0.25
N ILE A 127 -1.34 -5.74 -0.42
CA ILE A 127 -0.73 -5.86 -1.73
C ILE A 127 -0.65 -7.34 -2.07
N THR A 128 -0.94 -7.69 -3.30
CA THR A 128 -0.87 -9.06 -3.80
C THR A 128 0.51 -9.35 -4.38
N ASP A 129 0.86 -10.62 -4.48
CA ASP A 129 2.12 -11.09 -5.04
C ASP A 129 2.47 -10.51 -6.41
N ASP A 130 1.48 -10.31 -7.28
CA ASP A 130 1.63 -9.69 -8.60
C ASP A 130 1.48 -8.15 -8.62
N GLY A 131 1.52 -7.51 -7.45
CA GLY A 131 1.56 -6.05 -7.32
C GLY A 131 0.23 -5.34 -7.50
N HIS A 132 -0.90 -6.04 -7.39
CA HIS A 132 -2.21 -5.41 -7.26
C HIS A 132 -2.49 -5.11 -5.79
N PHE A 133 -3.51 -4.30 -5.50
CA PHE A 133 -4.03 -4.14 -4.14
C PHE A 133 -5.46 -4.66 -4.05
N LEU A 134 -5.85 -5.14 -2.87
CA LEU A 134 -7.22 -5.57 -2.61
C LEU A 134 -8.05 -4.40 -2.08
N ALA A 135 -9.29 -4.31 -2.54
CA ALA A 135 -10.29 -3.35 -2.08
C ALA A 135 -11.66 -4.05 -2.01
N TYR A 136 -12.66 -3.38 -1.45
CA TYR A 136 -13.98 -3.94 -1.25
C TYR A 136 -14.99 -3.36 -2.24
N LYS A 137 -16.05 -4.11 -2.52
CA LYS A 137 -17.19 -3.66 -3.31
C LYS A 137 -18.49 -4.29 -2.82
N ALA A 138 -19.53 -3.47 -2.63
CA ALA A 138 -20.87 -3.97 -2.35
C ALA A 138 -21.61 -4.28 -3.66
N VAL A 139 -22.24 -5.43 -3.69
CA VAL A 139 -22.99 -5.98 -4.83
C VAL A 139 -24.30 -6.56 -4.30
N LYS A 140 -25.26 -6.80 -5.20
CA LYS A 140 -26.50 -7.50 -4.86
C LYS A 140 -26.21 -8.99 -4.62
N GLU A 141 -27.14 -9.72 -4.00
CA GLU A 141 -27.00 -11.19 -3.79
C GLU A 141 -26.72 -11.96 -5.10
N ASN A 142 -27.26 -11.48 -6.22
CA ASN A 142 -27.01 -12.06 -7.54
C ASN A 142 -25.70 -11.57 -8.19
N PHE A 143 -24.78 -11.02 -7.40
CA PHE A 143 -23.48 -10.46 -7.81
C PHE A 143 -23.54 -9.28 -8.78
N LYS A 144 -24.73 -8.75 -9.11
CA LYS A 144 -24.81 -7.55 -9.93
C LYS A 144 -24.43 -6.30 -9.14
N ASP A 145 -23.86 -5.30 -9.81
CA ASP A 145 -23.57 -4.02 -9.18
C ASP A 145 -24.86 -3.34 -8.67
N ILE A 146 -24.77 -2.65 -7.53
CA ILE A 146 -25.95 -2.06 -6.87
C ILE A 146 -26.66 -1.04 -7.76
N TYR A 147 -25.89 -0.16 -8.42
CA TYR A 147 -26.42 1.01 -9.11
C TYR A 147 -27.06 0.67 -10.47
N SER A 148 -26.34 0.01 -11.37
CA SER A 148 -26.86 -0.31 -12.71
C SER A 148 -27.55 -1.67 -12.76
N GLY A 149 -27.20 -2.61 -11.88
CA GLY A 149 -27.70 -3.97 -11.91
C GLY A 149 -27.28 -4.77 -13.14
N SER A 150 -26.24 -4.33 -13.85
CA SER A 150 -25.88 -4.86 -15.17
C SER A 150 -24.52 -5.56 -15.18
N LEU A 151 -23.57 -5.09 -14.37
CA LEU A 151 -22.22 -5.63 -14.32
C LEU A 151 -22.18 -6.84 -13.40
N ASP A 152 -21.66 -7.96 -13.91
CA ASP A 152 -21.44 -9.16 -13.11
C ASP A 152 -20.20 -9.00 -12.23
N ASN A 153 -20.31 -9.38 -10.97
CA ASN A 153 -19.21 -9.38 -10.01
C ASN A 153 -19.10 -10.75 -9.33
N SER A 154 -19.45 -11.81 -10.03
CA SER A 154 -19.21 -13.18 -9.57
C SER A 154 -17.70 -13.39 -9.37
N VAL A 155 -17.32 -14.24 -8.41
CA VAL A 155 -15.91 -14.51 -8.14
C VAL A 155 -15.21 -15.07 -9.38
N GLY A 156 -14.04 -14.52 -9.71
CA GLY A 156 -13.26 -14.81 -10.91
C GLY A 156 -13.55 -13.90 -12.10
N GLU A 157 -14.62 -13.11 -12.06
CA GLU A 157 -14.94 -12.18 -13.14
C GLU A 157 -13.99 -10.97 -13.15
N THR A 158 -13.59 -10.57 -14.36
CA THR A 158 -12.89 -9.30 -14.59
C THR A 158 -13.86 -8.28 -15.14
N VAL A 159 -14.10 -7.22 -14.39
CA VAL A 159 -15.02 -6.13 -14.79
C VAL A 159 -14.18 -4.99 -15.33
N SER A 160 -14.46 -4.56 -16.56
CA SER A 160 -13.73 -3.48 -17.22
C SER A 160 -14.65 -2.52 -17.96
N VAL A 161 -14.28 -1.25 -17.99
CA VAL A 161 -14.89 -0.20 -18.80
C VAL A 161 -13.80 0.59 -19.52
N ASP A 162 -14.16 1.34 -20.57
CA ASP A 162 -13.20 2.25 -21.21
C ASP A 162 -12.71 3.28 -20.18
N ARG A 163 -11.39 3.41 -20.01
CA ARG A 163 -10.77 4.38 -19.10
C ARG A 163 -11.25 5.81 -19.36
N SER A 164 -11.48 6.17 -20.63
CA SER A 164 -11.97 7.50 -21.01
C SER A 164 -13.41 7.77 -20.55
N SER A 165 -14.18 6.72 -20.25
CA SER A 165 -15.53 6.81 -19.69
C SER A 165 -15.56 7.03 -18.17
N VAL A 166 -14.41 6.92 -17.49
CA VAL A 166 -14.28 7.07 -16.03
C VAL A 166 -13.94 8.52 -15.69
N ASP A 167 -14.65 9.09 -14.73
CA ASP A 167 -14.44 10.49 -14.32
C ASP A 167 -13.14 10.66 -13.52
N SER A 168 -12.17 11.34 -14.13
CA SER A 168 -10.86 11.68 -13.55
C SER A 168 -10.89 12.91 -12.63
N ASN A 169 -12.05 13.55 -12.45
CA ASN A 169 -12.22 14.64 -11.51
C ASN A 169 -12.55 14.14 -10.10
N ARG A 170 -11.58 14.25 -9.19
CA ARG A 170 -11.72 13.90 -7.76
C ARG A 170 -12.73 14.77 -6.99
N ASP A 171 -13.00 15.98 -7.46
CA ASP A 171 -13.89 16.93 -6.77
C ASP A 171 -15.37 16.61 -7.04
N ARG A 172 -15.64 15.77 -8.04
CA ARG A 172 -16.96 15.19 -8.25
C ARG A 172 -17.05 13.92 -7.43
N GLY A 173 -17.97 13.84 -6.47
CA GLY A 173 -18.10 12.67 -5.59
C GLY A 173 -18.78 11.45 -6.24
N CYS A 174 -19.96 11.67 -6.81
CA CYS A 174 -20.74 10.64 -7.52
C CYS A 174 -20.63 10.87 -9.02
N SER A 175 -19.89 10.00 -9.72
CA SER A 175 -19.70 10.08 -11.16
C SER A 175 -19.45 8.70 -11.76
N HIS A 176 -19.27 8.65 -13.09
CA HIS A 176 -19.08 7.41 -13.84
C HIS A 176 -17.72 6.77 -13.53
N GLY A 177 -17.74 5.46 -13.39
CA GLY A 177 -16.56 4.66 -13.11
C GLY A 177 -16.89 3.37 -12.38
N LEU A 178 -15.95 2.44 -12.44
CA LEU A 178 -15.97 1.28 -11.57
C LEU A 178 -15.54 1.72 -10.16
N HIS A 179 -16.43 1.50 -9.20
CA HIS A 179 -16.20 1.89 -7.80
C HIS A 179 -15.83 0.69 -6.95
N VAL A 180 -14.74 0.87 -6.20
CA VAL A 180 -14.27 0.05 -5.09
C VAL A 180 -13.92 0.99 -3.93
N GLY A 181 -13.77 0.47 -2.71
CA GLY A 181 -13.43 1.32 -1.57
C GLY A 181 -12.91 0.57 -0.36
N SER A 182 -12.75 1.31 0.74
CA SER A 182 -12.52 0.73 2.07
C SER A 182 -13.75 -0.06 2.52
N ILE A 183 -13.57 -0.89 3.55
CA ILE A 183 -14.69 -1.63 4.14
C ILE A 183 -15.77 -0.68 4.68
N ASP A 184 -15.38 0.37 5.40
CA ASP A 184 -16.29 1.38 5.98
C ASP A 184 -17.14 2.10 4.91
N TYR A 185 -16.52 2.43 3.78
CA TYR A 185 -17.23 3.05 2.67
C TYR A 185 -18.26 2.09 2.06
N VAL A 186 -17.86 0.83 1.88
CA VAL A 186 -18.66 -0.18 1.20
C VAL A 186 -19.83 -0.67 2.04
N THR A 187 -19.66 -0.82 3.35
CA THR A 187 -20.73 -1.15 4.28
C THR A 187 -21.77 -0.03 4.36
N SER A 188 -21.32 1.21 4.45
CA SER A 188 -22.18 2.40 4.42
C SER A 188 -22.95 2.53 3.11
N TYR A 189 -22.26 2.38 1.97
CA TYR A 189 -22.88 2.46 0.63
C TYR A 189 -23.83 1.30 0.34
N GLY A 190 -23.45 0.09 0.74
CA GLY A 190 -24.22 -1.13 0.54
C GLY A 190 -25.36 -1.30 1.54
N GLY A 191 -25.41 -0.53 2.62
CA GLY A 191 -26.36 -0.75 3.71
C GLY A 191 -26.14 -2.09 4.40
N ILE A 192 -24.88 -2.50 4.58
CA ILE A 192 -24.48 -3.82 5.11
C ILE A 192 -23.99 -3.63 6.54
N ASP A 193 -24.61 -4.36 7.47
CA ASP A 193 -24.19 -4.44 8.87
C ASP A 193 -23.26 -5.65 9.06
N LEU A 194 -22.00 -5.40 9.45
CA LEU A 194 -21.01 -6.45 9.66
C LEU A 194 -21.25 -7.26 10.94
N ASP A 195 -21.96 -6.69 11.93
CA ASP A 195 -22.20 -7.33 13.23
C ASP A 195 -23.43 -8.26 13.20
N ASN A 196 -24.32 -8.06 12.23
CA ASN A 196 -25.53 -8.86 12.02
C ASN A 196 -25.42 -9.78 10.80
N LYS A 197 -24.39 -10.63 10.76
CA LYS A 197 -24.19 -11.65 9.69
C LYS A 197 -25.28 -12.74 9.60
N GLY A 198 -26.41 -12.58 10.29
CA GLY A 198 -27.49 -13.57 10.35
C GLY A 198 -28.74 -13.08 11.07
N GLY A 199 -29.15 -11.84 10.82
CA GLY A 199 -30.51 -11.43 11.20
C GLY A 199 -31.52 -12.22 10.37
N ASP A 200 -32.35 -13.02 11.05
CA ASP A 200 -33.50 -13.76 10.50
C ASP A 200 -34.58 -12.78 9.96
N ASP A 201 -34.22 -11.92 9.02
CA ASP A 201 -35.17 -11.06 8.32
C ASP A 201 -35.55 -11.74 7.01
N ASP A 202 -36.68 -12.43 7.10
CA ASP A 202 -37.46 -13.17 6.08
C ASP A 202 -37.99 -12.26 4.95
N ASP A 203 -37.21 -11.25 4.52
CA ASP A 203 -37.50 -10.35 3.39
C ASP A 203 -36.29 -10.33 2.45
N GLY A 204 -36.20 -11.36 1.59
CA GLY A 204 -35.03 -11.69 0.77
C GLY A 204 -34.54 -10.57 -0.16
N GLY A 205 -33.48 -9.87 0.27
CA GLY A 205 -32.75 -8.94 -0.58
C GLY A 205 -31.69 -8.12 0.15
N GLY A 206 -30.66 -8.76 0.69
CA GLY A 206 -29.48 -8.10 1.24
C GLY A 206 -28.45 -7.72 0.16
N ASN A 207 -27.65 -6.69 0.38
CA ASN A 207 -26.41 -6.54 -0.39
C ASN A 207 -25.30 -7.36 0.28
N GLN A 208 -24.34 -7.81 -0.51
CA GLN A 208 -23.16 -8.53 -0.03
C GLN A 208 -21.88 -7.82 -0.45
N ILE A 209 -20.76 -8.15 0.19
CA ILE A 209 -19.45 -7.57 -0.12
C ILE A 209 -18.62 -8.60 -0.89
N VAL A 210 -17.95 -8.15 -1.93
CA VAL A 210 -16.91 -8.90 -2.64
C VAL A 210 -15.58 -8.16 -2.52
N ILE A 211 -14.50 -8.94 -2.59
CA ILE A 211 -13.13 -8.45 -2.62
C ILE A 211 -12.73 -8.30 -4.08
N CYS A 212 -12.25 -7.12 -4.43
CA CYS A 212 -11.76 -6.77 -5.75
C CYS A 212 -10.24 -6.59 -5.71
N LYS A 213 -9.54 -7.28 -6.59
CA LYS A 213 -8.12 -7.08 -6.89
C LYS A 213 -7.98 -6.01 -7.98
N VAL A 214 -7.27 -4.95 -7.66
CA VAL A 214 -7.18 -3.74 -8.50
C VAL A 214 -5.73 -3.47 -8.86
N ASN A 215 -5.46 -3.30 -10.15
CA ASN A 215 -4.12 -2.93 -10.60
C ASN A 215 -3.92 -1.42 -10.41
N PRO A 216 -2.82 -0.96 -9.79
CA PRO A 216 -2.47 0.45 -9.70
C PRO A 216 -2.50 1.20 -11.05
N ARG A 217 -2.19 0.54 -12.17
CA ARG A 217 -2.25 1.12 -13.52
C ARG A 217 -3.66 1.51 -13.96
N ASP A 218 -4.67 0.84 -13.42
CA ASP A 218 -6.08 0.94 -13.81
C ASP A 218 -6.85 1.95 -12.93
N VAL A 219 -6.17 2.58 -11.97
CA VAL A 219 -6.73 3.64 -11.12
C VAL A 219 -6.86 4.94 -11.90
N VAL A 220 -8.03 5.57 -11.81
CA VAL A 220 -8.36 6.80 -12.56
C VAL A 220 -8.49 8.02 -11.65
N SER A 221 -9.15 7.89 -10.50
CA SER A 221 -9.22 8.96 -9.49
C SER A 221 -9.66 8.46 -8.11
N VAL A 222 -9.34 9.24 -7.07
CA VAL A 222 -9.77 9.01 -5.67
C VAL A 222 -10.52 10.24 -5.18
N PRO A 223 -11.88 10.20 -5.18
CA PRO A 223 -12.71 11.33 -4.80
C PRO A 223 -12.51 11.77 -3.34
N GLN A 224 -12.64 13.08 -3.08
CA GLN A 224 -12.44 13.65 -1.73
C GLN A 224 -13.66 13.50 -0.82
N CYS A 225 -14.86 13.39 -1.39
CA CYS A 225 -16.15 13.49 -0.67
C CYS A 225 -16.37 12.41 0.41
N SER A 226 -15.64 11.30 0.31
CA SER A 226 -15.71 10.14 1.21
C SER A 226 -14.46 10.01 2.07
N GLN A 227 -13.78 11.12 2.39
CA GLN A 227 -12.49 11.11 3.09
C GLN A 227 -11.50 10.15 2.41
N PHE A 228 -11.42 10.17 1.07
CA PHE A 228 -10.57 9.28 0.25
C PHE A 228 -10.81 7.78 0.38
N GLN A 229 -11.94 7.35 0.94
CA GLN A 229 -12.28 5.91 1.08
C GLN A 229 -12.89 5.27 -0.17
N LYS A 230 -13.07 6.05 -1.24
CA LYS A 230 -13.66 5.62 -2.52
C LYS A 230 -12.62 5.74 -3.60
N LEU A 231 -12.52 4.73 -4.46
CA LEU A 231 -11.62 4.73 -5.61
C LEU A 231 -12.39 4.46 -6.90
N ARG A 232 -12.01 5.17 -7.96
CA ARG A 232 -12.45 4.92 -9.34
C ARG A 232 -11.35 4.25 -10.13
N CYS A 233 -11.69 3.13 -10.76
CA CYS A 233 -10.81 2.42 -11.68
C CYS A 233 -11.52 2.16 -13.01
N CYS A 234 -10.77 1.74 -14.01
CA CYS A 234 -11.31 1.24 -15.29
C CYS A 234 -11.39 -0.28 -15.35
N GLN A 235 -10.71 -0.99 -14.45
CA GLN A 235 -10.73 -2.45 -14.39
C GLN A 235 -10.46 -2.97 -12.97
N TYR A 236 -11.12 -4.06 -12.59
CA TYR A 236 -10.78 -4.89 -11.44
C TYR A 236 -11.15 -6.36 -11.68
N GLU A 237 -10.54 -7.25 -10.91
CA GLU A 237 -10.90 -8.68 -10.84
C GLU A 237 -11.60 -8.97 -9.51
N VAL A 238 -12.68 -9.74 -9.51
CA VAL A 238 -13.33 -10.18 -8.27
C VAL A 238 -12.60 -11.40 -7.73
N ALA A 239 -11.84 -11.21 -6.66
CA ALA A 239 -10.97 -12.25 -6.10
C ALA A 239 -11.71 -13.22 -5.18
N ALA A 240 -12.66 -12.72 -4.37
CA ALA A 240 -13.37 -13.54 -3.39
C ALA A 240 -14.67 -12.88 -2.92
N ILE A 241 -15.52 -13.66 -2.27
CA ILE A 241 -16.61 -13.15 -1.43
C ILE A 241 -15.99 -12.69 -0.11
N PHE A 242 -16.46 -11.57 0.43
CA PHE A 242 -15.99 -11.08 1.72
C PHE A 242 -16.37 -12.05 2.84
N ASP A 243 -15.35 -12.53 3.54
CA ASP A 243 -15.52 -13.29 4.78
C ASP A 243 -15.13 -12.40 5.98
N ASP A 244 -13.91 -11.87 6.01
CA ASP A 244 -13.46 -10.98 7.07
C ASP A 244 -12.61 -9.83 6.51
N VAL A 245 -12.40 -8.80 7.34
CA VAL A 245 -11.52 -7.68 7.02
C VAL A 245 -10.07 -8.16 7.03
N PHE A 246 -9.30 -7.78 6.01
CA PHE A 246 -7.89 -8.15 5.93
C PHE A 246 -7.08 -7.60 7.10
N ASP A 247 -6.32 -8.46 7.77
CA ASP A 247 -5.43 -8.10 8.87
C ASP A 247 -3.95 -8.04 8.45
N LYS A 248 -3.61 -8.62 7.29
CA LYS A 248 -2.26 -8.70 6.73
C LYS A 248 -1.92 -7.60 5.72
N SER A 249 -0.63 -7.36 5.53
CA SER A 249 -0.11 -6.44 4.53
C SER A 249 0.02 -7.03 3.13
N VAL A 250 0.14 -8.36 3.02
CA VAL A 250 0.23 -9.09 1.75
C VAL A 250 -0.79 -10.22 1.71
N GLU A 251 -1.45 -10.38 0.56
CA GLU A 251 -2.32 -11.52 0.27
C GLU A 251 -1.77 -12.31 -0.91
N MET A 252 -1.51 -13.60 -0.69
CA MET A 252 -0.88 -14.47 -1.68
C MET A 252 -1.95 -15.32 -2.39
N PHE A 253 -2.26 -15.01 -3.65
CA PHE A 253 -3.15 -15.85 -4.45
C PHE A 253 -2.35 -17.00 -5.06
N GLY A 254 -2.71 -18.24 -4.75
CA GLY A 254 -1.89 -19.41 -5.04
C GLY A 254 -1.56 -19.62 -6.53
N ASN A 255 -0.35 -19.24 -6.91
CA ASN A 255 0.58 -20.03 -7.69
C ASN A 255 1.99 -19.55 -7.33
N LYS A 256 2.77 -20.43 -6.66
CA LYS A 256 4.20 -20.19 -6.44
C LYS A 256 4.84 -19.82 -7.77
N THR A 257 5.25 -18.58 -7.95
CA THR A 257 6.16 -18.23 -9.02
C THR A 257 7.57 -18.65 -8.59
N ASP A 258 7.80 -19.96 -8.62
CA ASP A 258 9.12 -20.49 -8.88
C ASP A 258 9.55 -19.84 -10.22
N ASN A 259 10.58 -18.98 -10.17
CA ASN A 259 11.08 -18.08 -11.24
C ASN A 259 10.53 -16.65 -11.24
N VAL A 260 10.80 -15.89 -10.16
CA VAL A 260 10.83 -14.43 -10.22
C VAL A 260 11.91 -14.02 -11.23
N ARG A 261 11.50 -13.50 -12.39
CA ARG A 261 12.40 -12.73 -13.23
C ARG A 261 12.70 -11.45 -12.48
N VAL A 262 13.90 -11.34 -11.93
CA VAL A 262 14.52 -10.03 -11.68
C VAL A 262 14.49 -9.28 -13.00
N VAL A 263 13.49 -8.41 -13.18
CA VAL A 263 13.49 -7.48 -14.30
C VAL A 263 14.63 -6.53 -13.99
N LYS A 264 15.77 -6.70 -14.66
CA LYS A 264 16.81 -5.68 -14.66
C LYS A 264 16.24 -4.45 -15.35
N TYR A 265 15.72 -3.54 -14.56
CA TYR A 265 15.24 -2.26 -15.02
C TYR A 265 16.39 -1.53 -15.72
N ASN A 266 16.17 -1.18 -16.99
CA ASN A 266 17.14 -0.42 -17.75
C ASN A 266 17.18 1.03 -17.24
N GLU A 267 18.24 1.75 -17.58
CA GLU A 267 18.42 3.15 -17.14
C GLU A 267 17.31 4.08 -17.65
N ALA A 268 16.72 3.79 -18.81
CA ALA A 268 15.63 4.58 -19.37
C ALA A 268 14.36 4.52 -18.50
N TRP A 269 14.00 3.32 -18.04
CA TRP A 269 12.86 3.13 -17.16
C TRP A 269 13.11 3.74 -15.79
N LYS A 270 14.33 3.60 -15.24
CA LYS A 270 14.68 4.21 -13.95
C LYS A 270 14.55 5.73 -14.01
N GLU A 271 14.97 6.33 -15.11
CA GLU A 271 14.86 7.77 -15.33
C GLU A 271 13.41 8.23 -15.45
N ASP A 272 12.55 7.48 -16.16
CA ASP A 272 11.11 7.75 -16.25
C ASP A 272 10.45 7.75 -14.86
N VAL A 273 10.67 6.67 -14.10
CA VAL A 273 10.17 6.55 -12.72
C VAL A 273 10.72 7.68 -11.85
N ARG A 274 12.01 8.05 -11.99
CA ARG A 274 12.66 9.11 -11.21
C ARG A 274 12.00 10.45 -11.44
N VAL A 275 11.92 10.87 -12.71
CA VAL A 275 11.30 12.13 -13.12
C VAL A 275 9.85 12.18 -12.64
N ARG A 276 9.16 11.04 -12.72
CA ARG A 276 7.77 10.92 -12.27
C ARG A 276 7.64 11.06 -10.75
N LEU A 277 8.42 10.33 -9.96
CA LEU A 277 8.40 10.41 -8.50
C LEU A 277 8.85 11.79 -8.00
N GLU A 278 9.82 12.44 -8.64
CA GLU A 278 10.19 13.83 -8.35
C GLU A 278 9.03 14.80 -8.59
N ARG A 279 8.33 14.65 -9.72
CA ARG A 279 7.12 15.44 -10.02
C ARG A 279 6.02 15.20 -8.99
N LEU A 280 5.77 13.95 -8.61
CA LEU A 280 4.77 13.57 -7.61
C LEU A 280 5.12 14.13 -6.23
N SER A 281 6.39 14.03 -5.81
CA SER A 281 6.89 14.59 -4.56
C SER A 281 6.69 16.10 -4.49
N ALA A 282 6.92 16.82 -5.59
CA ALA A 282 6.68 18.26 -5.67
C ALA A 282 5.19 18.61 -5.55
N VAL A 283 4.31 17.80 -6.17
CA VAL A 283 2.84 17.98 -6.07
C VAL A 283 2.36 17.76 -4.63
N LEU A 284 2.80 16.68 -3.97
CA LEU A 284 2.47 16.37 -2.58
C LEU A 284 2.96 17.47 -1.62
N SER A 285 4.20 17.93 -1.79
CA SER A 285 4.78 18.99 -0.95
C SER A 285 4.00 20.30 -1.04
N ASN A 286 3.51 20.65 -2.23
CA ASN A 286 2.70 21.86 -2.44
C ASN A 286 1.28 21.76 -1.88
N GLN A 287 0.72 20.56 -1.70
CA GLN A 287 -0.57 20.38 -1.03
C GLN A 287 -0.48 20.57 0.49
N THR A 288 0.66 20.24 1.11
CA THR A 288 0.91 20.42 2.56
C THR A 288 1.13 21.87 3.00
N VAL A 289 1.51 22.80 2.10
CA VAL A 289 1.77 24.21 2.44
C VAL A 289 0.49 25.07 2.37
N GLY A 290 -0.62 24.50 1.87
CA GLY A 290 -1.89 25.20 1.68
C GLY A 290 -3.02 24.83 2.64
N ALA A 291 -2.75 24.10 3.73
CA ALA A 291 -3.72 23.71 4.75
C ALA A 291 -3.61 24.56 6.02
#